data_AF-A0A968X0T7-F1
#
_entry.id   AF-A0A968X0T7-F1
#
_cell.length_a   1.000
_cell.length_b   1.000
_cell.length_c   1.000
_cell.angle_alpha   90.00
_cell.angle_beta   90.00
_cell.angle_gamma   90.00
#
_symmetry.space_group_name_H-M   'P 1'
#
loop_
_entity.id
_entity.type
_entity.pdbx_description
1 polymer ?
#
loop_
_entity_poly.entity_id
_entity_poly.type
_entity_poly.pdbx_seq_one_letter_code
_entity_poly.pdbx_strand_id
1 'polypeptide(L)'
;MQKKIFSFVSLVIAFVLSFGLMGLQPASASSDVAQSGGGSGTLTAQGKGIAWVRGNGTFTVSGSGVLRFRDWGGDAQVTVDGTQRNVFKGRWNRYAGFRGMATITGTDVMIELAGVNVNLTATGTGRYVLRGQGTYTKTISGTTTTSTGEWMTVTQTL
;
A
#
# COMPACT_ATOMS: atom_id res chain seq x y z
N MET A 1 56.89 -25.92 67.89
CA MET A 1 56.41 -24.88 68.83
C MET A 1 55.05 -24.35 68.38
N GLN A 2 54.03 -24.48 69.26
CA GLN A 2 52.72 -23.79 69.42
C GLN A 2 51.86 -23.40 68.18
N LYS A 3 50.64 -23.95 68.00
CA LYS A 3 49.30 -23.58 68.59
C LYS A 3 48.98 -22.08 68.35
N LYS A 4 47.87 -21.59 67.78
CA LYS A 4 46.41 -21.86 67.93
C LYS A 4 45.67 -21.26 66.69
N ILE A 5 44.70 -21.94 66.05
CA ILE A 5 43.23 -21.76 66.13
C ILE A 5 42.76 -20.30 66.07
N PHE A 6 41.95 -19.94 65.06
CA PHE A 6 40.61 -19.35 65.23
C PHE A 6 39.82 -19.35 63.90
N SER A 7 38.67 -20.03 63.93
CA SER A 7 37.59 -20.00 62.95
C SER A 7 36.82 -18.69 63.09
N PHE A 8 36.45 -18.02 61.99
CA PHE A 8 35.23 -17.21 61.94
C PHE A 8 34.68 -17.09 60.51
N VAL A 9 33.45 -17.57 60.38
CA VAL A 9 32.44 -17.36 59.35
C VAL A 9 32.38 -15.90 58.87
N SER A 10 32.32 -15.69 57.56
CA SER A 10 31.54 -14.59 56.97
C SER A 10 31.12 -14.93 55.54
N LEU A 11 29.86 -15.37 55.48
CA LEU A 11 29.00 -15.42 54.31
C LEU A 11 28.75 -13.99 53.81
N VAL A 12 29.14 -13.66 52.56
CA VAL A 12 28.49 -12.58 51.80
C VAL A 12 28.34 -13.01 50.34
N ILE A 13 27.08 -13.18 49.97
CA ILE A 13 26.56 -13.42 48.61
C ILE A 13 26.77 -12.14 47.80
N ALA A 14 27.46 -12.23 46.66
CA ALA A 14 27.46 -11.17 45.64
C ALA A 14 26.77 -11.69 44.38
N PHE A 15 25.49 -11.36 44.29
CA PHE A 15 24.59 -11.58 43.17
C PHE A 15 24.97 -10.60 42.04
N VAL A 16 25.71 -11.05 41.03
CA VAL A 16 25.96 -10.21 39.84
C VAL A 16 24.75 -10.32 38.93
N LEU A 17 23.81 -9.37 39.12
CA LEU A 17 22.79 -9.04 38.13
C LEU A 17 23.49 -8.66 36.82
N SER A 18 23.47 -9.58 35.86
CA SER A 18 23.74 -9.25 34.47
C SER A 18 22.58 -8.39 34.00
N PHE A 19 22.84 -7.08 33.95
CA PHE A 19 22.00 -6.09 33.29
C PHE A 19 21.73 -6.56 31.86
N GLY A 20 20.51 -7.03 31.62
CA GLY A 20 19.97 -7.13 30.27
C GLY A 20 19.89 -5.72 29.70
N LEU A 21 20.88 -5.35 28.90
CA LEU A 21 20.75 -4.26 27.94
C LEU A 21 19.66 -4.69 26.95
N MET A 22 18.41 -4.36 27.27
CA MET A 22 17.31 -4.29 26.33
C MET A 22 17.75 -3.30 25.24
N GLY A 23 18.33 -3.85 24.18
CA GLY A 23 18.53 -3.11 22.94
C GLY A 23 17.17 -2.60 22.51
N LEU A 24 16.99 -1.28 22.57
CA LEU A 24 16.01 -0.59 21.74
C LEU A 24 16.40 -0.93 20.30
N GLN A 25 15.80 -1.99 19.74
CA GLN A 25 15.89 -2.21 18.31
C GLN A 25 15.21 -1.00 17.66
N PRO A 26 15.88 -0.26 16.77
CA PRO A 26 15.19 0.74 15.99
C PRO A 26 14.06 0.03 15.25
N ALA A 27 12.83 0.49 15.47
CA ALA A 27 11.71 0.09 14.65
C ALA A 27 12.11 0.39 13.21
N SER A 28 12.37 -0.67 12.45
CA SER A 28 12.67 -0.55 11.03
C SER A 28 11.37 -0.10 10.38
N ALA A 29 11.21 1.20 10.17
CA ALA A 29 10.14 1.73 9.33
C ALA A 29 10.43 1.26 7.90
N SER A 30 10.00 0.04 7.56
CA SER A 30 9.98 -0.41 6.17
C SER A 30 8.97 0.46 5.45
N SER A 31 9.47 1.36 4.60
CA SER A 31 8.65 2.17 3.71
C SER A 31 8.15 1.31 2.55
N ASP A 32 7.15 0.45 2.80
CA ASP A 32 6.60 -0.44 1.77
C ASP A 32 5.41 0.17 1.03
N VAL A 33 5.70 0.77 -0.13
CA VAL A 33 4.70 1.02 -1.17
C VAL A 33 4.34 -0.33 -1.78
N ALA A 34 3.05 -0.68 -1.83
CA ALA A 34 2.63 -1.87 -2.57
C ALA A 34 2.73 -1.59 -4.07
N GLN A 35 3.86 -1.99 -4.68
CA GLN A 35 4.17 -1.80 -6.09
C GLN A 35 4.47 -3.15 -6.76
N SER A 36 3.93 -3.35 -7.97
CA SER A 36 4.32 -4.50 -8.80
C SER A 36 5.44 -4.14 -9.78
N GLY A 37 6.37 -5.07 -10.03
CA GLY A 37 7.26 -5.03 -11.20
C GLY A 37 6.53 -5.21 -12.54
N GLY A 38 5.28 -5.66 -12.51
CA GLY A 38 4.42 -5.89 -13.65
C GLY A 38 3.92 -7.33 -13.72
N GLY A 39 2.97 -7.60 -14.61
CA GLY A 39 2.46 -8.95 -14.85
C GLY A 39 1.11 -8.95 -15.54
N SER A 40 0.62 -10.17 -15.80
CA SER A 40 -0.70 -10.43 -16.36
C SER A 40 -1.58 -11.10 -15.31
N GLY A 41 -2.80 -10.60 -15.13
CA GLY A 41 -3.72 -11.17 -14.15
C GLY A 41 -4.78 -10.19 -13.67
N THR A 42 -5.25 -10.41 -12.45
CA THR A 42 -6.29 -9.58 -11.81
C THR A 42 -5.77 -8.99 -10.51
N LEU A 43 -5.99 -7.70 -10.29
CA LEU A 43 -5.79 -6.98 -9.04
C LEU A 43 -7.14 -6.50 -8.53
N THR A 44 -7.44 -6.77 -7.27
CA THR A 44 -8.52 -6.11 -6.53
C THR A 44 -7.92 -5.34 -5.35
N ALA A 45 -8.41 -4.13 -5.06
CA ALA A 45 -7.97 -3.34 -3.92
C ALA A 45 -9.16 -2.58 -3.31
N GLN A 46 -9.26 -2.57 -1.98
CA GLN A 46 -10.36 -1.99 -1.22
C GLN A 46 -9.81 -1.20 -0.04
N GLY A 47 -10.11 0.09 0.07
CA GLY A 47 -9.52 0.90 1.14
C GLY A 47 -9.72 2.41 1.03
N LYS A 48 -8.79 3.14 1.65
CA LYS A 48 -8.66 4.60 1.57
C LYS A 48 -7.24 4.96 1.15
N GLY A 49 -7.07 6.03 0.38
CA GLY A 49 -5.78 6.48 -0.13
C GLY A 49 -5.76 6.55 -1.65
N ILE A 50 -4.63 6.19 -2.26
CA ILE A 50 -4.37 6.26 -3.70
C ILE A 50 -4.27 4.84 -4.26
N ALA A 51 -5.11 4.53 -5.24
CA ALA A 51 -4.96 3.36 -6.09
C ALA A 51 -4.57 3.81 -7.49
N TRP A 52 -3.41 3.37 -7.95
CA TRP A 52 -2.84 3.69 -9.26
C TRP A 52 -2.59 2.40 -10.03
N VAL A 53 -3.00 2.37 -11.30
CA VAL A 53 -2.73 1.26 -12.21
C VAL A 53 -2.42 1.79 -13.60
N ARG A 54 -1.51 1.12 -14.30
CA ARG A 54 -1.23 1.37 -15.72
C ARG A 54 -1.08 0.07 -16.47
N GLY A 55 -1.72 -0.03 -17.63
CA GLY A 55 -1.59 -1.22 -18.46
C GLY A 55 -2.63 -1.34 -19.56
N ASN A 56 -2.76 -2.56 -20.05
CA ASN A 56 -3.73 -2.97 -21.06
C ASN A 56 -4.79 -3.83 -20.38
N GLY A 57 -6.07 -3.59 -20.67
CA GLY A 57 -7.15 -4.42 -20.16
C GLY A 57 -8.35 -3.61 -19.72
N THR A 58 -9.07 -4.13 -18.72
CA THR A 58 -10.27 -3.52 -18.15
C THR A 58 -10.04 -3.14 -16.70
N PHE A 59 -10.44 -1.93 -16.36
CA PHE A 59 -10.25 -1.32 -15.06
C PHE A 59 -11.59 -0.77 -14.58
N THR A 60 -12.08 -1.30 -13.47
CA THR A 60 -13.27 -0.80 -12.78
C THR A 60 -12.83 -0.18 -11.48
N VAL A 61 -13.20 1.08 -11.26
CA VAL A 61 -12.86 1.81 -10.05
C VAL A 61 -14.10 2.51 -9.50
N SER A 62 -14.32 2.42 -8.19
CA SER A 62 -15.38 3.14 -7.50
C SER A 62 -14.89 3.72 -6.19
N GLY A 63 -15.59 4.75 -5.71
CA GLY A 63 -15.28 5.39 -4.44
C GLY A 63 -15.62 6.87 -4.43
N SER A 64 -15.02 7.59 -3.47
CA SER A 64 -15.23 9.02 -3.27
C SER A 64 -13.90 9.77 -3.21
N GLY A 65 -13.65 10.70 -4.13
CA GLY A 65 -12.42 11.50 -4.15
C GLY A 65 -12.11 12.18 -5.48
N VAL A 66 -10.91 11.93 -6.02
CA VAL A 66 -10.44 12.46 -7.31
C VAL A 66 -10.05 11.29 -8.20
N LEU A 67 -10.79 11.12 -9.30
CA LEU A 67 -10.44 10.15 -10.35
C LEU A 67 -9.66 10.87 -11.45
N ARG A 68 -8.54 10.29 -11.86
CA ARG A 68 -7.73 10.73 -12.99
C ARG A 68 -7.46 9.56 -13.91
N PHE A 69 -7.51 9.79 -15.21
CA PHE A 69 -7.02 8.80 -16.16
C PHE A 69 -6.42 9.46 -17.39
N ARG A 70 -5.56 8.70 -18.07
CA ARG A 70 -4.93 9.09 -19.32
C ARG A 70 -4.80 7.86 -20.21
N ASP A 71 -5.13 8.06 -21.47
CA ASP A 71 -5.02 7.08 -22.53
C ASP A 71 -3.84 7.46 -23.42
N TRP A 72 -2.83 6.59 -23.51
CA TRP A 72 -1.74 6.71 -24.48
C TRP A 72 -1.94 5.81 -25.71
N GLY A 73 -2.73 4.73 -25.59
CA GLY A 73 -3.05 3.83 -26.70
C GLY A 73 -4.00 4.47 -27.72
N GLY A 74 -4.81 5.44 -27.29
CA GLY A 74 -5.77 6.16 -28.12
C GLY A 74 -7.04 5.36 -28.43
N ASP A 75 -7.25 4.25 -27.74
CA ASP A 75 -8.34 3.29 -27.94
C ASP A 75 -9.22 3.11 -26.69
N ALA A 76 -9.04 3.96 -25.66
CA ALA A 76 -9.76 3.78 -24.41
C ALA A 76 -11.27 4.04 -24.54
N GLN A 77 -12.06 3.06 -24.13
CA GLN A 77 -13.50 3.18 -23.90
C GLN A 77 -13.74 3.49 -22.42
N VAL A 78 -14.48 4.56 -22.13
CA VAL A 78 -14.66 5.08 -20.78
C VAL A 78 -16.14 5.26 -20.49
N THR A 79 -16.64 4.55 -19.47
CA THR A 79 -17.98 4.76 -18.90
C THR A 79 -17.83 5.26 -17.47
N VAL A 80 -18.54 6.33 -17.12
CA VAL A 80 -18.45 6.93 -15.78
C VAL A 80 -19.85 7.27 -15.28
N ASP A 81 -20.22 6.66 -14.15
CA ASP A 81 -21.50 6.82 -13.48
C ASP A 81 -21.32 7.54 -12.13
N GLY A 82 -22.32 8.34 -11.75
CA GLY A 82 -22.38 9.02 -10.45
C GLY A 82 -22.10 10.52 -10.50
N THR A 83 -21.97 11.13 -9.31
CA THR A 83 -21.80 12.57 -9.17
C THR A 83 -20.33 12.95 -9.34
N GLN A 84 -20.07 13.94 -10.19
CA GLN A 84 -18.72 14.36 -10.54
C GLN A 84 -18.72 15.81 -11.01
N ARG A 85 -17.66 16.56 -10.65
CA ARG A 85 -17.32 17.78 -11.36
C ARG A 85 -16.24 17.42 -12.37
N ASN A 86 -16.58 17.43 -13.65
CA ASN A 86 -15.57 17.28 -14.69
C ASN A 86 -14.69 18.54 -14.67
N VAL A 87 -13.41 18.36 -14.36
CA VAL A 87 -12.44 19.44 -14.29
C VAL A 87 -11.32 19.07 -15.24
N PHE A 88 -11.45 19.54 -16.48
CA PHE A 88 -10.43 19.63 -17.53
C PHE A 88 -10.42 18.51 -18.61
N LYS A 89 -10.30 18.96 -19.87
CA LYS A 89 -9.99 18.14 -21.06
C LYS A 89 -8.59 18.54 -21.55
N GLY A 90 -7.57 17.79 -21.16
CA GLY A 90 -6.22 17.92 -21.69
C GLY A 90 -5.60 16.54 -21.86
N ARG A 91 -4.29 16.39 -21.64
CA ARG A 91 -3.66 15.06 -21.61
C ARG A 91 -4.18 14.16 -20.49
N TRP A 92 -4.82 14.75 -19.48
CA TRP A 92 -5.48 14.05 -18.39
C TRP A 92 -6.97 14.35 -18.41
N ASN A 93 -7.77 13.32 -18.20
CA ASN A 93 -9.16 13.46 -17.81
C ASN A 93 -9.21 13.40 -16.28
N ARG A 94 -9.91 14.36 -15.67
CA ARG A 94 -9.99 14.46 -14.20
C ARG A 94 -11.41 14.75 -13.75
N TYR A 95 -11.87 13.96 -12.79
CA TYR A 95 -13.13 14.17 -12.09
C TYR A 95 -12.84 14.54 -10.65
N ALA A 96 -13.01 15.83 -10.33
CA ALA A 96 -12.90 16.30 -8.96
C ALA A 96 -14.22 16.06 -8.21
N GLY A 97 -14.15 15.61 -6.97
CA GLY A 97 -15.33 15.24 -6.20
C GLY A 97 -16.08 14.04 -6.78
N PHE A 98 -15.35 13.14 -7.44
CA PHE A 98 -15.87 11.89 -7.97
C PHE A 98 -16.54 11.09 -6.85
N ARG A 99 -17.80 10.70 -7.06
CA ARG A 99 -18.59 9.85 -6.17
C ARG A 99 -19.42 8.90 -7.04
N GLY A 100 -18.84 7.75 -7.35
CA GLY A 100 -19.46 6.83 -8.29
C GLY A 100 -18.54 5.71 -8.74
N MET A 101 -18.74 5.28 -9.97
CA MET A 101 -18.04 4.15 -10.60
C MET A 101 -17.54 4.57 -11.99
N ALA A 102 -16.35 4.13 -12.35
CA ALA A 102 -15.81 4.27 -13.68
C ALA A 102 -15.32 2.91 -14.18
N THR A 103 -15.64 2.59 -15.42
CA THR A 103 -15.10 1.43 -16.13
C THR A 103 -14.34 1.95 -17.34
N ILE A 104 -13.09 1.54 -17.45
CA ILE A 104 -12.18 1.96 -18.51
C ILE A 104 -11.55 0.73 -19.12
N THR A 105 -11.63 0.58 -20.44
CA THR A 105 -11.03 -0.53 -21.18
C THR A 105 -10.17 0.04 -22.31
N GLY A 106 -8.95 -0.46 -22.49
CA GLY A 106 -8.06 0.00 -23.56
C GLY A 106 -6.62 -0.49 -23.42
N THR A 107 -5.73 0.10 -24.21
CA THR A 107 -4.29 -0.15 -24.20
C THR A 107 -3.50 1.06 -23.71
N ASP A 108 -2.39 0.80 -22.99
CA ASP A 108 -1.57 1.82 -22.32
C ASP A 108 -2.38 2.92 -21.61
N VAL A 109 -3.34 2.48 -20.79
CA VAL A 109 -4.18 3.36 -19.99
C VAL A 109 -3.61 3.45 -18.58
N MET A 110 -3.51 4.66 -18.02
CA MET A 110 -3.25 4.88 -16.60
C MET A 110 -4.49 5.40 -15.91
N ILE A 111 -4.79 4.86 -14.74
CA ILE A 111 -5.89 5.28 -13.89
C ILE A 111 -5.37 5.49 -12.48
N GLU A 112 -5.88 6.53 -11.85
CA GLU A 112 -5.62 6.84 -10.46
C GLU A 112 -6.90 7.28 -9.77
N LEU A 113 -7.26 6.64 -8.65
CA LEU A 113 -8.26 7.14 -7.73
C LEU A 113 -7.59 7.46 -6.39
N ALA A 114 -7.66 8.73 -5.99
CA ALA A 114 -7.27 9.19 -4.66
C ALA A 114 -8.53 9.52 -3.85
N GLY A 115 -8.80 8.83 -2.75
CA GLY A 115 -10.03 9.02 -2.01
C GLY A 115 -10.30 8.05 -0.86
N VAL A 116 -11.57 7.91 -0.51
CA VAL A 116 -12.09 6.96 0.50
C VAL A 116 -13.07 5.99 -0.16
N ASN A 117 -13.29 4.83 0.46
CA ASN A 117 -14.10 3.74 -0.10
C ASN A 117 -13.65 3.39 -1.52
N VAL A 118 -12.34 3.43 -1.74
CA VAL A 118 -11.69 3.08 -3.00
C VAL A 118 -11.87 1.59 -3.20
N ASN A 119 -12.55 1.20 -4.28
CA ASN A 119 -12.58 -0.16 -4.78
C ASN A 119 -12.00 -0.14 -6.20
N LEU A 120 -10.93 -0.89 -6.42
CA LEU A 120 -10.31 -1.07 -7.73
C LEU A 120 -10.42 -2.55 -8.10
N THR A 121 -10.80 -2.84 -9.33
CA THR A 121 -10.61 -4.12 -10.00
C THR A 121 -9.91 -3.85 -11.32
N ALA A 122 -8.76 -4.46 -11.56
CA ALA A 122 -8.01 -4.35 -12.79
C ALA A 122 -7.70 -5.75 -13.33
N THR A 123 -8.09 -6.02 -14.56
CA THR A 123 -7.81 -7.30 -15.24
C THR A 123 -7.10 -7.03 -16.56
N GLY A 124 -5.95 -7.66 -16.75
CA GLY A 124 -5.15 -7.50 -17.96
C GLY A 124 -3.66 -7.58 -17.67
N THR A 125 -2.86 -6.78 -18.39
CA THR A 125 -1.40 -6.72 -18.23
C THR A 125 -0.99 -5.33 -17.80
N GLY A 126 -0.16 -5.21 -16.76
CA GLY A 126 0.17 -3.88 -16.25
C GLY A 126 0.96 -3.86 -14.97
N ARG A 127 0.99 -2.68 -14.35
CA ARG A 127 1.63 -2.40 -13.06
C ARG A 127 0.69 -1.60 -12.18
N TYR A 128 0.84 -1.72 -10.87
CA TYR A 128 0.08 -0.94 -9.89
C TYR A 128 0.96 -0.34 -8.81
N VAL A 129 0.42 0.70 -8.17
CA VAL A 129 0.94 1.33 -6.95
C VAL A 129 -0.25 1.63 -6.05
N LEU A 130 -0.24 1.11 -4.82
CA LEU A 130 -1.25 1.42 -3.80
C LEU A 130 -0.61 2.19 -2.65
N ARG A 131 -1.30 3.24 -2.17
CA ARG A 131 -0.92 4.07 -1.01
C ARG A 131 -2.13 4.36 -0.12
N GLY A 132 -1.97 4.48 1.21
CA GLY A 132 -3.09 4.63 2.17
C GLY A 132 -3.33 3.46 3.13
N GLN A 133 -4.51 2.85 3.16
CA GLN A 133 -4.88 1.73 4.05
C GLN A 133 -6.02 0.90 3.45
N GLY A 134 -5.92 -0.43 3.51
CA GLY A 134 -6.96 -1.35 3.07
C GLY A 134 -6.45 -2.77 2.82
N THR A 135 -7.18 -3.51 1.98
CA THR A 135 -6.84 -4.88 1.55
C THR A 135 -6.70 -4.93 0.03
N TYR A 136 -5.68 -5.61 -0.48
CA TYR A 136 -5.58 -5.93 -1.89
C TYR A 136 -5.28 -7.40 -2.12
N THR A 137 -5.80 -7.92 -3.22
CA THR A 137 -5.55 -9.28 -3.71
C THR A 137 -5.05 -9.19 -5.14
N LYS A 138 -3.95 -9.88 -5.44
CA LYS A 138 -3.45 -10.04 -6.81
C LYS A 138 -3.45 -11.51 -7.18
N THR A 139 -3.91 -11.82 -8.38
CA THR A 139 -3.82 -13.14 -9.00
C THR A 139 -2.96 -12.99 -10.24
N ILE A 140 -1.72 -13.48 -10.21
CA ILE A 140 -0.75 -13.38 -11.31
C ILE A 140 -0.31 -14.79 -11.67
N SER A 141 -0.46 -15.19 -12.94
CA SER A 141 -0.10 -16.53 -13.43
C SER A 141 -0.69 -17.68 -12.59
N GLY A 142 -1.93 -17.53 -12.12
CA GLY A 142 -2.62 -18.53 -11.29
C GLY A 142 -2.27 -18.49 -9.80
N THR A 143 -1.28 -17.69 -9.39
CA THR A 143 -0.91 -17.52 -7.98
C THR A 143 -1.62 -16.32 -7.39
N THR A 144 -2.38 -16.56 -6.32
CA THR A 144 -3.11 -15.51 -5.58
C THR A 144 -2.36 -15.10 -4.32
N THR A 145 -2.19 -13.81 -4.10
CA THR A 145 -1.62 -13.24 -2.87
C THR A 145 -2.52 -12.13 -2.37
N THR A 146 -2.81 -12.13 -1.07
CA THR A 146 -3.60 -11.10 -0.38
C THR A 146 -2.75 -10.41 0.66
N SER A 147 -2.92 -9.10 0.80
CA SER A 147 -2.25 -8.28 1.81
C SER A 147 -3.21 -7.22 2.35
N THR A 148 -3.14 -6.97 3.65
CA THR A 148 -4.04 -6.09 4.41
C THR A 148 -3.21 -5.19 5.32
N GLY A 149 -3.60 -3.92 5.47
CA GLY A 149 -2.95 -2.98 6.38
C GLY A 149 -2.83 -1.58 5.80
N GLU A 150 -1.85 -0.80 6.25
CA GLU A 150 -1.50 0.44 5.57
C GLU A 150 -0.88 0.15 4.19
N TRP A 151 -1.38 0.86 3.18
CA TRP A 151 -0.75 1.07 1.88
C TRP A 151 0.26 2.26 1.93
N MET A 152 0.25 3.06 3.02
CA MET A 152 1.12 4.19 3.48
C MET A 152 0.78 5.64 3.06
N THR A 153 0.95 6.57 4.01
CA THR A 153 0.81 8.05 3.92
C THR A 153 2.20 8.71 3.84
N VAL A 154 2.43 9.64 2.91
CA VAL A 154 3.70 10.41 2.86
C VAL A 154 3.52 11.68 3.70
N THR A 155 4.13 11.74 4.88
CA THR A 155 4.49 13.02 5.51
C THR A 155 5.87 13.38 4.99
N GLN A 156 5.93 14.26 3.99
CA GLN A 156 7.18 14.78 3.46
C GLN A 156 7.67 15.87 4.41
N THR A 157 8.69 15.58 5.21
CA THR A 157 9.46 16.64 5.90
C THR A 157 10.50 17.14 4.91
N LEU A 158 10.49 18.45 4.65
CA LEU A 158 11.44 19.19 3.79
C LEU A 158 12.88 19.08 4.32
#